data_AF-C1EG67-F1
#
_entry.id   AF-C1EG67-F1
#
_cell.length_a   1.000
_cell.length_b   1.000
_cell.length_c   1.000
_cell.angle_alpha   90.00
_cell.angle_beta   90.00
_cell.angle_gamma   90.00
#
_symmetry.space_group_name_H-M   'P 1'
#
loop_
_entity.id
_entity.type
_entity.pdbx_description
1 polymer ?
#
loop_
_entity_poly.entity_id
_entity_poly.type
_entity_poly.pdbx_seq_one_letter_code
_entity_poly.pdbx_strand_id
1 'polypeptide(L)'
;EGAAKETGLPHGYHSGMRILLVGEGNLSFALALTTLFDGDGSNLLVTSFDRQRIARAAYPYCEDVEESLTESGAAVVFDVDVEEPDALRGGFDRIVFNFPDAGANQDMLGAFFDSAKGLLRRNGEVHVATQRGQGIEVASAWNVTGVAARHGLVYRASLDFEPGAFPGYEHYR
;
A
#
# COMPACT_ATOMS: atom_id res chain seq x y z
N GLU A 1 -11.71 -10.75 -23.72
CA GLU A 1 -12.92 -10.85 -22.88
C GLU A 1 -12.51 -11.05 -21.42
N GLY A 2 -13.26 -10.43 -20.51
CA GLY A 2 -12.96 -10.38 -19.08
C GLY A 2 -13.23 -8.98 -18.54
N ALA A 3 -14.49 -8.53 -18.57
CA ALA A 3 -14.90 -7.34 -17.86
C ALA A 3 -14.66 -7.62 -16.36
N ALA A 4 -13.71 -6.91 -15.76
CA ALA A 4 -13.55 -6.90 -14.31
C ALA A 4 -14.91 -6.48 -13.74
N LYS A 5 -15.53 -7.36 -12.95
CA LYS A 5 -16.75 -7.05 -12.22
C LYS A 5 -16.40 -5.86 -11.34
N GLU A 6 -17.00 -4.70 -11.55
CA GLU A 6 -16.84 -3.59 -10.61
C GLU A 6 -17.33 -4.09 -9.26
N THR A 7 -16.40 -4.25 -8.32
CA THR A 7 -16.67 -4.90 -7.04
C THR A 7 -17.48 -4.00 -6.12
N GLY A 8 -17.68 -2.74 -6.49
CA GLY A 8 -18.31 -1.70 -5.65
C GLY A 8 -17.42 -1.25 -4.49
N LEU A 9 -16.27 -1.88 -4.31
CA LEU A 9 -15.32 -1.59 -3.24
C LEU A 9 -14.41 -0.42 -3.63
N PRO A 10 -13.90 0.34 -2.63
CA PRO A 10 -13.04 1.50 -2.87
C PRO A 10 -11.85 1.16 -3.77
N HIS A 11 -11.61 2.00 -4.76
CA HIS A 11 -10.52 1.87 -5.75
C HIS A 11 -10.48 0.52 -6.51
N GLY A 12 -11.56 -0.25 -6.50
CA GLY A 12 -11.68 -1.52 -7.20
C GLY A 12 -10.89 -2.68 -6.55
N TYR A 13 -10.45 -2.52 -5.30
CA TYR A 13 -9.85 -3.62 -4.53
C TYR A 13 -10.87 -4.74 -4.31
N HIS A 14 -10.41 -6.00 -4.27
CA HIS A 14 -11.25 -7.14 -3.92
C HIS A 14 -10.42 -8.33 -3.45
N SER A 15 -11.03 -9.25 -2.70
CA SER A 15 -10.37 -10.39 -2.06
C SER A 15 -9.62 -11.32 -3.05
N GLY A 16 -10.09 -11.42 -4.30
CA GLY A 16 -9.40 -12.18 -5.35
C GLY A 16 -8.12 -11.55 -5.93
N MET A 17 -7.72 -10.35 -5.47
CA MET A 17 -6.45 -9.72 -5.86
C MET A 17 -5.36 -10.09 -4.87
N ARG A 18 -4.15 -10.36 -5.38
CA ARG A 18 -2.97 -10.42 -4.51
C ARG A 18 -2.37 -9.04 -4.30
N ILE A 19 -2.41 -8.54 -3.07
CA ILE A 19 -2.06 -7.15 -2.75
C ILE A 19 -0.85 -7.12 -1.82
N LEU A 20 0.15 -6.32 -2.17
CA LEU A 20 1.26 -5.96 -1.31
C LEU A 20 1.02 -4.54 -0.76
N LEU A 21 1.02 -4.39 0.56
CA LEU A 21 0.97 -3.12 1.26
C LEU A 21 2.36 -2.80 1.77
N VAL A 22 2.90 -1.66 1.34
CA VAL A 22 4.28 -1.25 1.58
C VAL A 22 4.32 -0.12 2.59
N GLY A 23 5.17 -0.28 3.62
CA GLY A 23 5.40 0.77 4.62
C GLY A 23 4.18 1.06 5.50
N GLU A 24 3.35 0.05 5.77
CA GLU A 24 2.22 0.21 6.68
C GLU A 24 2.71 0.59 8.08
N GLY A 25 2.16 1.67 8.63
CA GLY A 25 2.43 2.13 9.99
C GLY A 25 1.69 1.28 11.03
N ASN A 26 0.51 1.75 11.45
CA ASN A 26 -0.34 1.04 12.43
C ASN A 26 -1.12 -0.15 11.86
N LEU A 27 -0.85 -0.53 10.59
CA LEU A 27 -1.50 -1.64 9.87
C LEU A 27 -3.02 -1.48 9.65
N SER A 28 -3.60 -0.31 9.95
CA SER A 28 -5.05 -0.11 9.93
C SER A 28 -5.64 -0.13 8.52
N PHE A 29 -4.87 0.22 7.48
CA PHE A 29 -5.33 0.14 6.10
C PHE A 29 -5.44 -1.32 5.67
N ALA A 30 -4.48 -2.15 6.06
CA ALA A 30 -4.56 -3.59 5.86
C ALA A 30 -5.81 -4.18 6.52
N LEU A 31 -6.09 -3.81 7.77
CA LEU A 31 -7.26 -4.30 8.50
C LEU A 31 -8.58 -3.84 7.86
N ALA A 32 -8.61 -2.62 7.34
CA ALA A 32 -9.75 -2.11 6.59
C ALA A 32 -10.00 -2.91 5.31
N LEU A 33 -8.95 -3.25 4.55
CA LEU A 33 -9.09 -4.10 3.37
C LEU A 33 -9.60 -5.50 3.74
N THR A 34 -9.04 -6.13 4.78
CA THR A 34 -9.54 -7.42 5.29
C THR A 34 -11.03 -7.33 5.64
N THR A 35 -11.47 -6.24 6.29
CA THR A 35 -12.88 -6.01 6.64
C THR A 35 -13.76 -5.89 5.40
N LEU A 36 -13.30 -5.16 4.38
CA LEU A 36 -13.98 -5.04 3.08
C LEU A 36 -14.00 -6.36 2.29
N PHE A 37 -13.11 -7.28 2.63
CA PHE A 37 -12.98 -8.62 2.03
C PHE A 37 -13.72 -9.69 2.86
N ASP A 38 -14.73 -9.30 3.64
CA ASP A 38 -15.52 -10.19 4.50
C ASP A 38 -14.66 -10.99 5.50
N GLY A 39 -13.56 -10.41 5.96
CA GLY A 39 -12.62 -11.03 6.90
C GLY A 39 -11.55 -11.91 6.25
N ASP A 40 -11.46 -11.97 4.92
CA ASP A 40 -10.45 -12.74 4.20
C ASP A 40 -9.22 -11.88 3.87
N GLY A 41 -8.14 -12.10 4.62
CA GLY A 41 -6.83 -11.47 4.40
C GLY A 41 -5.84 -12.34 3.62
N SER A 42 -6.22 -13.54 3.15
CA SER A 42 -5.30 -14.57 2.63
C SER A 42 -4.43 -14.13 1.44
N ASN A 43 -4.87 -13.11 0.69
CA ASN A 43 -4.15 -12.56 -0.45
C ASN A 43 -3.41 -11.24 -0.14
N LEU A 44 -3.37 -10.82 1.13
CA LEU A 44 -2.64 -9.65 1.58
C LEU A 44 -1.24 -10.03 2.09
N LEU A 45 -0.24 -9.32 1.58
CA LEU A 45 1.08 -9.22 2.19
C LEU A 45 1.24 -7.79 2.73
N VAL A 46 1.30 -7.67 4.04
CA VAL A 46 1.40 -6.41 4.78
C VAL A 46 2.84 -6.25 5.22
N THR A 47 3.49 -5.15 4.82
CA THR A 47 4.87 -4.88 5.19
C THR A 47 5.01 -3.56 5.92
N SER A 48 5.85 -3.53 6.95
CA SER A 48 6.18 -2.32 7.71
C SER A 48 7.69 -2.09 7.71
N PHE A 49 8.09 -0.83 7.60
CA PHE A 49 9.49 -0.43 7.71
C PHE A 49 10.01 -0.56 9.15
N ASP A 50 9.17 -0.21 10.13
CA ASP A 50 9.53 -0.33 11.53
C ASP A 50 9.73 -1.81 11.91
N ARG A 51 10.68 -2.07 12.82
CA ARG A 51 10.75 -3.38 13.48
C ARG A 51 9.50 -3.60 14.31
N GLN A 52 8.99 -4.83 14.35
CA GLN A 52 7.76 -5.21 15.08
C GLN A 52 7.64 -4.60 16.49
N ARG A 53 8.67 -4.76 17.33
CA ARG A 53 8.69 -4.20 18.69
C ARG A 53 8.58 -2.67 18.74
N ILE A 54 9.10 -1.98 17.72
CA ILE A 54 9.07 -0.52 17.61
C ILE A 54 7.68 -0.10 17.15
N ALA A 55 7.12 -0.76 16.13
CA ALA A 55 5.75 -0.53 15.67
C ALA A 55 4.72 -0.72 16.80
N ARG A 56 4.78 -1.84 17.53
CA ARG A 56 3.90 -2.13 18.69
C ARG A 56 4.02 -1.11 19.82
N ALA A 57 5.20 -0.50 19.99
CA ALA A 57 5.40 0.55 20.99
C ALA A 57 4.94 1.94 20.50
N ALA A 58 5.02 2.20 19.19
CA ALA A 58 4.69 3.49 18.59
C ALA A 58 3.20 3.67 18.31
N TYR A 59 2.50 2.61 17.94
CA TYR A 59 1.10 2.63 17.52
C TYR A 59 0.22 1.89 18.54
N PRO A 60 -0.73 2.58 19.20
CA PRO A 60 -1.73 1.92 20.03
C PRO A 60 -2.45 0.83 19.23
N TYR A 61 -2.70 -0.32 19.87
CA TYR A 61 -3.41 -1.46 19.28
C TYR A 61 -2.72 -2.16 18.09
N CYS A 62 -1.49 -1.79 17.72
CA CYS A 62 -0.78 -2.45 16.61
C CYS A 62 -0.61 -3.96 16.84
N GLU A 63 -0.44 -4.40 18.09
CA GLU A 63 -0.40 -5.83 18.41
C GLU A 63 -1.73 -6.54 18.15
N ASP A 64 -2.86 -5.96 18.59
CA ASP A 64 -4.20 -6.52 18.36
C ASP A 64 -4.56 -6.53 16.87
N VAL A 65 -4.16 -5.49 16.14
CA VAL A 65 -4.37 -5.39 14.68
C VAL A 65 -3.52 -6.42 13.94
N GLU A 66 -2.26 -6.60 14.34
CA GLU A 66 -1.36 -7.62 13.77
C GLU A 66 -1.91 -9.03 13.99
N GLU A 67 -2.42 -9.32 15.20
CA GLU A 67 -3.06 -10.60 15.52
C GLU A 67 -4.29 -10.83 14.64
N SER A 68 -5.19 -9.84 14.57
CA SER A 68 -6.40 -9.90 13.73
C SER A 68 -6.08 -10.13 12.24
N LEU A 69 -5.03 -9.48 11.72
CA LEU A 69 -4.56 -9.68 10.35
C LEU A 69 -4.05 -11.11 10.15
N THR A 70 -3.26 -11.62 11.09
CA THR A 70 -2.73 -12.99 11.01
C THR A 70 -3.86 -14.03 11.07
N GLU A 71 -4.85 -13.82 11.94
CA GLU A 71 -6.05 -14.67 12.04
C GLU A 71 -6.90 -14.67 10.77
N SER A 72 -6.96 -13.53 10.07
CA SER A 72 -7.62 -13.41 8.76
C SER A 72 -6.87 -14.09 7.61
N GLY A 73 -5.66 -14.60 7.87
CA GLY A 73 -4.79 -15.24 6.89
C GLY A 73 -3.82 -14.30 6.16
N ALA A 74 -3.80 -13.01 6.51
CA ALA A 74 -2.82 -12.08 5.96
C ALA A 74 -1.41 -12.41 6.44
N ALA A 75 -0.41 -12.22 5.58
CA ALA A 75 0.98 -12.29 5.97
C ALA A 75 1.47 -10.91 6.40
N VAL A 76 1.96 -10.76 7.62
CA VAL A 76 2.54 -9.51 8.13
C VAL A 76 4.05 -9.66 8.32
N VAL A 77 4.83 -8.75 7.73
CA VAL A 77 6.30 -8.77 7.78
C VAL A 77 6.82 -7.38 8.17
N PHE A 78 7.66 -7.32 9.20
CA PHE A 78 8.28 -6.08 9.69
C PHE A 78 9.73 -5.98 9.22
N ASP A 79 10.34 -4.79 9.38
CA ASP A 79 11.73 -4.51 9.01
C ASP A 79 11.99 -4.70 7.50
N VAL A 80 11.02 -4.26 6.68
CA VAL A 80 11.10 -4.31 5.21
C VAL A 80 11.33 -2.91 4.65
N ASP A 81 12.46 -2.71 3.97
CA ASP A 81 12.73 -1.48 3.22
C ASP A 81 12.00 -1.52 1.87
N VAL A 82 11.39 -0.39 1.50
CA VAL A 82 10.65 -0.21 0.25
C VAL A 82 11.57 -0.26 -0.98
N GLU A 83 12.86 0.06 -0.78
CA GLU A 83 13.89 0.08 -1.82
C GLU A 83 14.49 -1.32 -2.08
N GLU A 84 14.40 -2.24 -1.11
CA GLU A 84 15.06 -3.55 -1.15
C GLU A 84 14.12 -4.75 -0.89
N PRO A 85 13.04 -4.95 -1.68
CA PRO A 85 12.14 -6.07 -1.46
C PRO A 85 12.63 -7.38 -2.11
N ASP A 86 13.94 -7.59 -2.27
CA ASP A 86 14.50 -8.79 -2.92
C ASP A 86 14.09 -10.10 -2.21
N ALA A 87 13.63 -10.01 -0.96
CA ALA A 87 13.06 -11.13 -0.22
C ALA A 87 11.59 -11.46 -0.58
N LEU A 88 10.89 -10.58 -1.31
CA LEU A 88 9.47 -10.73 -1.59
C LEU A 88 9.22 -11.53 -2.87
N ARG A 89 8.34 -12.53 -2.78
CA ARG A 89 7.87 -13.27 -3.95
C ARG A 89 6.88 -12.42 -4.76
N GLY A 90 7.24 -12.03 -5.98
CA GLY A 90 6.40 -11.26 -6.90
C GLY A 90 5.12 -11.97 -7.36
N GLY A 91 4.38 -11.33 -8.27
CA GLY A 91 3.06 -11.78 -8.77
C GLY A 91 1.88 -11.02 -8.14
N PHE A 92 2.05 -9.73 -7.83
CA PHE A 92 1.00 -8.91 -7.23
C PHE A 92 0.10 -8.23 -8.28
N ASP A 93 -1.20 -8.20 -7.99
CA ASP A 93 -2.21 -7.40 -8.67
C ASP A 93 -2.04 -5.91 -8.37
N ARG A 94 -1.75 -5.62 -7.10
CA ARG A 94 -1.67 -4.28 -6.54
C ARG A 94 -0.45 -4.21 -5.62
N ILE A 95 0.33 -3.16 -5.77
CA ILE A 95 1.35 -2.77 -4.81
C ILE A 95 0.97 -1.38 -4.34
N VAL A 96 0.69 -1.23 -3.05
CA VAL A 96 0.12 -0.01 -2.47
C VAL A 96 1.16 0.61 -1.55
N PHE A 97 1.43 1.89 -1.76
CA PHE A 97 2.30 2.69 -0.90
C PHE A 97 1.59 3.99 -0.51
N ASN A 98 0.98 3.98 0.67
CA ASN A 98 0.12 5.08 1.12
C ASN A 98 0.92 6.06 1.98
N PHE A 99 0.76 7.35 1.69
CA PHE A 99 1.27 8.47 2.47
C PHE A 99 2.73 8.29 2.91
N PRO A 100 3.67 8.08 1.97
CA PRO A 100 5.07 8.03 2.33
C PRO A 100 5.46 9.29 3.09
N ASP A 101 6.32 9.14 4.09
CA ASP A 101 6.56 10.18 5.09
C ASP A 101 7.31 11.41 4.54
N ALA A 102 7.56 12.40 5.40
CA ALA A 102 8.24 13.65 5.04
C ALA A 102 9.70 13.46 4.56
N GLY A 103 10.30 12.28 4.75
CA GLY A 103 11.61 11.92 4.21
C GLY A 103 11.56 11.47 2.75
N ALA A 104 10.38 11.17 2.22
CA ALA A 104 10.22 10.71 0.86
C ALA A 104 10.62 11.77 -0.18
N ASN A 105 11.29 11.28 -1.22
CA ASN A 105 11.84 12.10 -2.29
C ASN A 105 11.73 11.35 -3.63
N GLN A 106 12.17 11.99 -4.71
CA GLN A 106 12.07 11.40 -6.05
C GLN A 106 12.94 10.15 -6.22
N ASP A 107 14.08 10.07 -5.53
CA ASP A 107 14.99 8.92 -5.62
C ASP A 107 14.39 7.69 -4.94
N MET A 108 13.86 7.85 -3.72
CA MET A 108 13.14 6.81 -2.99
C MET A 108 11.91 6.32 -3.76
N LEU A 109 11.12 7.24 -4.33
CA LEU A 109 9.99 6.86 -5.18
C LEU A 109 10.48 6.10 -6.43
N GLY A 110 11.60 6.51 -7.03
CA GLY A 110 12.21 5.82 -8.16
C GLY A 110 12.64 4.39 -7.81
N ALA A 111 13.36 4.23 -6.70
CA ALA A 111 13.78 2.92 -6.17
C ALA A 111 12.58 2.01 -5.88
N PHE A 112 11.55 2.55 -5.21
CA PHE A 112 10.29 1.86 -5.00
C PHE A 112 9.63 1.42 -6.32
N PHE A 113 9.56 2.29 -7.34
CA PHE A 113 8.98 1.92 -8.63
C PHE A 113 9.79 0.86 -9.37
N ASP A 114 11.12 0.92 -9.30
CA ASP A 114 11.98 -0.11 -9.87
C ASP A 114 11.75 -1.46 -9.22
N SER A 115 11.67 -1.50 -7.89
CA SER A 115 11.44 -2.73 -7.15
C SER A 115 10.02 -3.28 -7.37
N ALA A 116 9.00 -2.40 -7.33
CA ALA A 116 7.60 -2.76 -7.55
C ALA A 116 7.37 -3.39 -8.93
N LYS A 117 8.01 -2.89 -10.00
CA LYS A 117 7.89 -3.47 -11.36
C LYS A 117 8.26 -4.95 -11.40
N GLY A 118 9.31 -5.36 -10.68
CA GLY A 118 9.75 -6.76 -10.62
C GLY A 118 8.76 -7.67 -9.88
N LEU A 119 7.91 -7.08 -9.05
CA LEU A 119 6.94 -7.78 -8.20
C LEU A 119 5.53 -7.81 -8.81
N LEU A 120 5.22 -6.95 -9.78
CA LEU A 120 3.91 -6.93 -10.42
C LEU A 120 3.71 -8.13 -11.34
N ARG A 121 2.48 -8.67 -11.33
CA ARG A 121 2.03 -9.55 -12.41
C ARG A 121 1.71 -8.74 -13.67
N ARG A 122 1.45 -9.41 -14.79
CA ARG A 122 0.97 -8.75 -16.02
C ARG A 122 -0.33 -7.97 -15.74
N ASN A 123 -0.36 -6.70 -16.13
CA ASN A 123 -1.45 -5.74 -15.87
C ASN A 123 -1.65 -5.39 -14.38
N GLY A 124 -0.67 -5.68 -13.52
CA GLY A 124 -0.67 -5.19 -12.14
C GLY A 124 -0.50 -3.67 -12.09
N GLU A 125 -0.87 -3.08 -10.96
CA GLU A 125 -0.84 -1.63 -10.76
C GLU A 125 -0.09 -1.27 -9.48
N VAL A 126 0.66 -0.17 -9.54
CA VAL A 126 1.20 0.49 -8.33
C VAL A 126 0.24 1.62 -7.95
N HIS A 127 -0.18 1.64 -6.70
CA HIS A 127 -1.07 2.65 -6.14
C HIS A 127 -0.27 3.45 -5.11
N VAL A 128 -0.17 4.76 -5.31
CA VAL A 128 0.52 5.66 -4.38
C VAL A 128 -0.48 6.71 -3.94
N ALA A 129 -0.75 6.78 -2.64
CA ALA A 129 -1.51 7.88 -2.04
C ALA A 129 -0.55 8.92 -1.48
N THR A 130 -0.81 10.20 -1.74
CA THR A 130 -0.01 11.31 -1.19
C THR A 130 -0.95 12.30 -0.55
N GLN A 131 -0.53 12.95 0.54
CA GLN A 131 -1.30 14.06 1.08
C GLN A 131 -1.43 15.15 0.01
N ARG A 132 -2.67 15.56 -0.28
CA ARG A 132 -2.89 16.75 -1.08
C ARG A 132 -2.42 17.92 -0.22
N GLY A 133 -1.27 18.51 -0.58
CA GLY A 133 -0.80 19.72 0.07
C GLY A 133 -1.93 20.74 0.18
N GLN A 134 -1.99 21.44 1.30
CA GLN A 134 -2.75 22.68 1.43
C GLN A 134 -2.13 23.70 0.45
N GLY A 135 -2.47 23.58 -0.84
CA GLY A 135 -1.85 24.32 -1.93
C GLY A 135 -1.06 23.45 -2.92
N ILE A 136 -0.87 24.00 -4.12
CA ILE A 136 -0.28 23.37 -5.31
C ILE A 136 1.19 22.90 -5.09
N GLU A 137 1.86 23.29 -4.00
CA GLU A 137 3.33 23.22 -3.93
C GLU A 137 3.94 21.95 -3.33
N VAL A 138 3.21 21.11 -2.55
CA VAL A 138 3.85 19.94 -1.89
C VAL A 138 3.65 18.64 -2.67
N ALA A 139 2.44 18.36 -3.18
CA ALA A 139 2.20 17.24 -4.10
C ALA A 139 2.88 17.45 -5.48
N SER A 140 3.16 18.70 -5.84
CA SER A 140 3.95 19.05 -7.04
C SER A 140 5.44 18.78 -6.89
N ALA A 141 5.99 18.71 -5.67
CA ALA A 141 7.45 18.60 -5.48
C ALA A 141 7.98 17.21 -5.84
N TRP A 142 7.22 16.16 -5.51
CA TRP A 142 7.63 14.78 -5.82
C TRP A 142 7.37 14.40 -7.28
N ASN A 143 6.40 15.03 -7.95
CA ASN A 143 6.06 14.69 -9.34
C ASN A 143 5.93 13.15 -9.53
N VAL A 144 5.16 12.50 -8.65
CA VAL A 144 5.05 11.03 -8.55
C VAL A 144 4.84 10.39 -9.93
N THR A 145 3.96 10.98 -10.74
CA THR A 145 3.67 10.52 -12.10
C THR A 145 4.87 10.64 -13.05
N GLY A 146 5.61 11.76 -12.98
CA GLY A 146 6.82 11.96 -13.76
C GLY A 146 7.97 11.04 -13.33
N VAL A 147 8.13 10.77 -12.03
CA VAL A 147 9.10 9.78 -11.54
C VAL A 147 8.70 8.40 -12.02
N ALA A 148 7.45 7.98 -11.81
CA ALA A 148 6.94 6.69 -12.29
C ALA A 148 7.18 6.49 -13.80
N ALA A 149 6.95 7.53 -14.62
CA ALA A 149 7.18 7.50 -16.07
C ALA A 149 8.66 7.30 -16.44
N ARG A 150 9.60 7.94 -15.72
CA ARG A 150 11.05 7.74 -15.92
C ARG A 150 11.47 6.31 -15.61
N HIS A 151 10.77 5.66 -14.68
CA HIS A 151 10.96 4.27 -14.33
C HIS A 151 10.07 3.31 -15.16
N GLY A 152 9.46 3.76 -16.26
CA GLY A 152 8.77 2.87 -17.21
C GLY A 152 7.39 2.38 -16.78
N LEU A 153 6.79 3.00 -15.76
CA LEU A 153 5.37 2.83 -15.45
C LEU A 153 4.53 3.80 -16.28
N VAL A 154 3.27 3.44 -16.52
CA VAL A 154 2.31 4.27 -17.27
C VAL A 154 1.25 4.79 -16.31
N TYR A 155 1.05 6.10 -16.30
CA TYR A 155 -0.03 6.71 -15.52
C TYR A 155 -1.39 6.19 -15.98
N ARG A 156 -2.20 5.75 -15.03
CA ARG A 156 -3.55 5.22 -15.30
C ARG A 156 -4.64 6.20 -14.90
N ALA A 157 -4.65 6.63 -13.64
CA ALA A 157 -5.67 7.52 -13.08
C ALA A 157 -5.18 8.11 -11.75
N SER A 158 -5.88 9.15 -11.30
CA SER A 158 -5.81 9.68 -9.95
C SER A 158 -7.22 9.71 -9.37
N LEU A 159 -7.37 9.21 -8.16
CA LEU A 159 -8.64 9.14 -7.44
C LEU A 159 -8.45 9.88 -6.11
N ASP A 160 -9.49 10.53 -5.61
CA ASP A 160 -9.47 11.05 -4.25
C ASP A 160 -9.45 9.88 -3.27
N PHE A 161 -8.56 9.93 -2.29
CA PHE A 161 -8.52 8.95 -1.20
C PHE A 161 -9.50 9.41 -0.11
N GLU A 162 -10.57 8.65 0.10
CA GLU A 162 -11.58 8.92 1.12
C GLU A 162 -11.36 7.99 2.32
N PRO A 163 -10.79 8.47 3.46
CA PRO A 163 -10.52 7.62 4.62
C PRO A 163 -11.78 6.89 5.13
N GLY A 164 -12.94 7.55 5.08
CA GLY A 164 -14.21 6.96 5.52
C GLY A 164 -14.72 5.79 4.67
N ALA A 165 -14.13 5.55 3.49
CA ALA A 165 -14.43 4.37 2.68
C ALA A 165 -13.71 3.11 3.18
N PHE A 166 -12.76 3.26 4.11
CA PHE A 166 -11.95 2.19 4.69
C PHE A 166 -12.31 2.02 6.19
N PRO A 167 -13.09 0.99 6.56
CA PRO A 167 -13.56 0.81 7.93
C PRO A 167 -12.41 0.70 8.94
N GLY A 168 -12.41 1.56 9.95
CA GLY A 168 -11.37 1.57 11.00
C GLY A 168 -10.00 2.07 10.54
N TYR A 169 -9.86 2.59 9.32
CA TYR A 169 -8.61 3.18 8.87
C TYR A 169 -8.31 4.46 9.64
N GLU A 170 -7.08 4.56 10.16
CA GLU A 170 -6.57 5.72 10.87
C GLU A 170 -5.25 6.15 10.25
N HIS A 171 -5.21 7.39 9.74
CA HIS A 171 -3.99 7.98 9.21
C HIS A 171 -3.08 8.45 10.36
N TYR A 172 -2.06 7.65 10.67
CA TYR A 172 -1.02 8.00 11.63
C TYR A 172 0.22 8.56 10.92
N ARG A 173 0.52 9.84 11.23
CA ARG A 173 1.57 10.72 10.66
C ARG A 173 1.31 11.25 9.26
#